data_AF-A0A5Q4GEZ5-F1
#
_entry.id   AF-A0A5Q4GEZ5-F1
#
_cell.length_a   1.000
_cell.length_b   1.000
_cell.length_c   1.000
_cell.angle_alpha   90.00
_cell.angle_beta   90.00
_cell.angle_gamma   90.00
#
_symmetry.space_group_name_H-M   'P 1'
#
loop_
_entity.id
_entity.type
_entity.pdbx_description
1 polymer ?
#
loop_
_entity_poly.entity_id
_entity_poly.type
_entity_poly.pdbx_seq_one_letter_code
_entity_poly.pdbx_strand_id
1 'polypeptide(L)'
;MSSGSRNNAASELASLRLAQPALGPMISRGQFDRIAEHVREVAVAAELLAATDMARLEHVLSDEAMCKDFAIALNGLLHGKRSLEERFGHWLGVLAAQSMASWPMATIWPFLLHPQRYFPVFPDQLKIHADSAGLDLSAQPTWPAYVASQRLAHQLKKSRNLDSFIDLHRALSS
;
A
#
# COMPACT_ATOMS: atom_id res chain seq x y z
N MET A 1 -22.03 7.34 2.90
CA MET A 1 -21.37 6.03 2.63
C MET A 1 -20.56 5.63 3.85
N SER A 2 -20.65 4.38 4.30
CA SER A 2 -19.79 3.87 5.38
C SER A 2 -18.34 3.71 4.89
N SER A 3 -17.35 3.80 5.79
CA SER A 3 -15.93 3.56 5.46
C SER A 3 -15.69 2.18 4.81
N GLY A 4 -16.49 1.16 5.14
CA GLY A 4 -16.42 -0.17 4.51
C GLY A 4 -16.80 -0.20 3.03
N SER A 5 -17.84 0.54 2.63
CA SER A 5 -18.26 0.63 1.23
C SER A 5 -17.23 1.40 0.38
N ARG A 6 -16.52 2.36 0.97
CA ARG A 6 -15.44 3.11 0.31
C ARG A 6 -14.21 2.25 0.05
N ASN A 7 -13.73 1.52 1.05
CA ASN A 7 -12.54 0.66 0.87
C ASN A 7 -12.78 -0.47 -0.15
N ASN A 8 -14.00 -1.00 -0.23
CA ASN A 8 -14.38 -1.95 -1.28
C ASN A 8 -14.32 -1.29 -2.67
N ALA A 9 -14.92 -0.11 -2.84
CA ALA A 9 -14.88 0.62 -4.10
C ALA A 9 -13.44 0.99 -4.52
N ALA A 10 -12.59 1.38 -3.57
CA ALA A 10 -11.18 1.65 -3.83
C ALA A 10 -10.43 0.38 -4.26
N SER A 11 -10.76 -0.78 -3.69
CA SER A 11 -10.18 -2.06 -4.09
C SER A 11 -10.62 -2.50 -5.49
N GLU A 12 -11.88 -2.29 -5.83
CA GLU A 12 -12.41 -2.51 -7.19
C GLU A 12 -11.70 -1.58 -8.21
N LEU A 13 -11.56 -0.30 -7.88
CA LEU A 13 -10.83 0.65 -8.71
C LEU A 13 -9.35 0.28 -8.84
N ALA A 14 -8.69 -0.14 -7.76
CA ALA A 14 -7.31 -0.64 -7.80
C ALA A 14 -7.19 -1.87 -8.70
N SER A 15 -8.18 -2.77 -8.68
CA SER A 15 -8.22 -3.93 -9.59
C SER A 15 -8.36 -3.50 -11.05
N LEU A 16 -9.15 -2.46 -11.34
CA LEU A 16 -9.30 -1.92 -12.69
C LEU A 16 -8.04 -1.19 -13.19
N ARG A 17 -7.40 -0.41 -12.31
CA ARG A 17 -6.36 0.56 -12.67
C ARG A 17 -4.93 0.05 -12.46
N LEU A 18 -4.72 -0.76 -11.44
CA LEU A 18 -3.40 -1.20 -10.98
C LEU A 18 -3.13 -2.69 -11.18
N ALA A 19 -4.11 -3.48 -11.66
CA ALA A 19 -3.85 -4.89 -11.98
C ALA A 19 -2.93 -5.05 -13.22
N GLN A 20 -2.34 -6.23 -13.35
CA GLN A 20 -1.38 -6.55 -14.42
C GLN A 20 -1.90 -6.26 -15.84
N PRO A 21 -3.17 -6.56 -16.20
CA PRO A 21 -3.70 -6.23 -17.53
C PRO A 21 -3.73 -4.74 -17.83
N ALA A 22 -3.82 -3.89 -16.80
CA ALA A 22 -3.78 -2.43 -16.93
C ALA A 22 -2.34 -1.90 -16.91
N LEU A 23 -1.56 -2.20 -15.86
CA LEU A 23 -0.21 -1.64 -15.69
C LEU A 23 0.81 -2.20 -16.69
N GLY A 24 0.78 -3.49 -16.97
CA GLY A 24 1.79 -4.15 -17.81
C GLY A 24 1.97 -3.48 -19.18
N PRO A 25 0.89 -3.28 -19.96
CA PRO A 25 0.96 -2.56 -21.23
C PRO A 25 1.47 -1.13 -21.09
N MET A 26 1.03 -0.37 -20.09
CA MET A 26 1.47 1.02 -19.87
C MET A 26 2.97 1.10 -19.56
N ILE A 27 3.47 0.22 -18.69
CA ILE A 27 4.90 0.09 -18.39
C ILE A 27 5.70 -0.20 -19.66
N SER A 28 5.26 -1.17 -20.48
CA SER A 28 5.97 -1.55 -21.71
C SER A 28 6.04 -0.44 -22.75
N ARG A 29 5.08 0.49 -22.71
CA ARG A 29 4.96 1.62 -23.66
C ARG A 29 5.48 2.93 -23.08
N GLY A 30 6.01 2.93 -21.86
CA GLY A 30 6.48 4.15 -21.19
C GLY A 30 5.37 5.16 -20.89
N GLN A 31 4.13 4.72 -20.71
CA GLN A 31 2.96 5.59 -20.43
C GLN A 31 2.88 5.94 -18.95
N PHE A 32 3.94 6.55 -18.41
CA PHE A 32 4.07 6.85 -16.98
C PHE A 32 3.11 7.95 -16.51
N ASP A 33 2.78 8.90 -17.40
CA ASP A 33 1.72 9.89 -17.23
C ASP A 33 0.37 9.25 -16.90
N ARG A 34 -0.02 8.22 -17.68
CA ARG A 34 -1.27 7.49 -17.45
C ARG A 34 -1.24 6.65 -16.18
N ILE A 35 -0.07 6.09 -15.84
CA ILE A 35 0.09 5.37 -14.56
C ILE A 35 -0.08 6.36 -13.40
N ALA A 36 0.46 7.58 -13.50
CA ALA A 36 0.26 8.60 -12.48
C ALA A 36 -1.23 8.93 -12.28
N GLU A 37 -1.99 9.09 -13.37
CA GLU A 37 -3.44 9.29 -13.30
C GLU A 37 -4.14 8.13 -12.58
N HIS A 38 -3.83 6.89 -12.96
CA HIS A 38 -4.39 5.68 -12.34
C HIS A 38 -4.07 5.58 -10.84
N VAL A 39 -2.82 5.86 -10.46
CA VAL A 39 -2.36 5.83 -9.07
C VAL A 39 -3.09 6.91 -8.26
N ARG A 40 -3.21 8.12 -8.81
CA ARG A 40 -3.92 9.24 -8.18
C ARG A 40 -5.40 8.93 -7.96
N GLU A 41 -6.09 8.44 -8.99
CA GLU A 41 -7.51 8.05 -8.87
C GLU A 41 -7.72 7.04 -7.74
N VAL A 42 -6.86 6.03 -7.66
CA VAL A 42 -6.93 4.99 -6.62
C VAL A 42 -6.61 5.55 -5.24
N ALA A 43 -5.56 6.37 -5.11
CA ALA A 43 -5.18 6.97 -3.84
C ALA A 43 -6.28 7.88 -3.27
N VAL A 44 -6.88 8.71 -4.13
CA VAL A 44 -8.00 9.58 -3.78
C VAL A 44 -9.22 8.76 -3.36
N ALA A 45 -9.58 7.73 -4.12
CA ALA A 45 -10.73 6.88 -3.81
C ALA A 45 -10.56 6.09 -2.50
N ALA A 46 -9.33 5.73 -2.14
CA ALA A 46 -9.03 5.02 -0.90
C ALA A 46 -9.22 5.90 0.34
N GLU A 47 -8.86 7.19 0.28
CA GLU A 47 -8.85 8.11 1.43
C GLU A 47 -8.06 7.58 2.64
N LEU A 48 -7.06 6.74 2.38
CA LEU A 48 -6.26 6.06 3.39
C LEU A 48 -4.91 6.73 3.66
N LEU A 49 -4.47 7.64 2.78
CA LEU A 49 -3.23 8.38 2.95
C LEU A 49 -3.50 9.69 3.70
N ALA A 50 -2.63 10.03 4.65
CA ALA A 50 -2.66 11.35 5.27
C ALA A 50 -2.36 12.43 4.22
N ALA A 51 -2.80 13.68 4.47
CA ALA A 51 -2.57 14.79 3.54
C ALA A 51 -1.08 14.99 3.20
N THR A 52 -0.19 14.74 4.17
CA THR A 52 1.27 14.80 3.97
C THR A 52 1.79 13.70 3.03
N ASP A 53 1.31 12.46 3.17
CA ASP A 53 1.65 11.36 2.26
C ASP A 53 1.07 11.61 0.86
N MET A 54 -0.15 12.14 0.77
CA MET A 54 -0.78 12.49 -0.50
C MET A 54 -0.02 13.60 -1.23
N ALA A 55 0.42 14.65 -0.52
CA ALA A 55 1.21 15.72 -1.11
C ALA A 55 2.57 15.22 -1.64
N ARG A 56 3.22 14.29 -0.92
CA ARG A 56 4.46 13.65 -1.39
C ARG A 56 4.22 12.80 -2.64
N LEU A 57 3.13 12.03 -2.66
CA LEU A 57 2.74 11.26 -3.83
C LEU A 57 2.52 12.17 -5.04
N GLU A 58 1.76 13.26 -4.89
CA GLU A 58 1.52 14.22 -5.98
C GLU A 58 2.81 14.85 -6.51
N HIS A 59 3.74 15.18 -5.63
CA HIS A 59 5.05 15.69 -6.04
C HIS A 59 5.81 14.68 -6.91
N VAL A 60 5.88 13.41 -6.47
CA VAL A 60 6.53 12.32 -7.23
C VAL A 60 5.84 12.08 -8.56
N LEU A 61 4.51 12.08 -8.58
CA LEU A 61 3.72 11.81 -9.79
C LEU A 61 3.78 12.95 -10.81
N SER A 62 4.18 14.15 -10.41
CA SER A 62 4.31 15.32 -11.29
C SER A 62 5.69 15.46 -11.93
N ASP A 63 6.71 14.79 -11.38
CA ASP A 63 8.05 14.73 -11.95
C ASP A 63 8.19 13.48 -12.83
N GLU A 64 8.60 13.65 -14.09
CA GLU A 64 8.64 12.55 -15.07
C GLU A 64 9.60 11.42 -14.64
N ALA A 65 10.78 11.77 -14.13
CA ALA A 65 11.80 10.78 -13.75
C ALA A 65 11.38 10.05 -12.47
N MET A 66 10.91 10.78 -11.46
CA MET A 66 10.44 10.18 -10.22
C MET A 66 9.19 9.31 -10.44
N CYS A 67 8.25 9.76 -11.26
CA CYS A 67 7.05 9.01 -11.63
C CYS A 67 7.40 7.70 -12.33
N LYS A 68 8.36 7.73 -13.27
CA LYS A 68 8.84 6.52 -13.94
C LYS A 68 9.39 5.49 -12.95
N ASP A 69 10.29 5.90 -12.06
CA ASP A 69 10.90 5.00 -11.07
C ASP A 69 9.84 4.44 -10.11
N PHE A 70 8.94 5.30 -9.65
CA PHE A 70 7.80 4.91 -8.82
C PHE A 70 6.91 3.88 -9.53
N ALA A 71 6.52 4.13 -10.78
CA ALA A 71 5.65 3.26 -11.55
C ALA A 71 6.27 1.89 -11.79
N ILE A 72 7.57 1.85 -12.15
CA ILE A 72 8.31 0.59 -12.35
C ILE A 72 8.38 -0.20 -11.04
N ALA A 73 8.70 0.46 -9.92
CA ALA A 73 8.81 -0.19 -8.63
C ALA A 73 7.45 -0.68 -8.10
N LEU A 74 6.38 0.10 -8.29
CA LEU A 74 5.01 -0.28 -7.94
C LEU A 74 4.55 -1.49 -8.75
N ASN A 75 4.75 -1.47 -10.08
CA ASN A 75 4.44 -2.63 -10.92
C ASN A 75 5.28 -3.86 -10.52
N GLY A 76 6.55 -3.66 -10.19
CA GLY A 76 7.44 -4.68 -9.66
C GLY A 76 6.92 -5.27 -8.35
N LEU A 77 6.47 -4.45 -7.41
CA LEU A 77 5.87 -4.86 -6.13
C LEU A 77 4.64 -5.75 -6.35
N LEU A 78 3.70 -5.27 -7.16
CA LEU A 78 2.39 -5.91 -7.34
C LEU A 78 2.49 -7.17 -8.19
N HIS A 79 3.25 -7.14 -9.28
CA HIS A 79 3.18 -8.16 -10.34
C HIS A 79 4.52 -8.81 -10.70
N GLY A 80 5.61 -8.41 -10.06
CA GLY A 80 6.94 -8.98 -10.33
C GLY A 80 7.01 -10.48 -10.01
N LYS A 81 7.89 -11.21 -10.71
CA LYS A 81 8.08 -12.66 -10.56
C LYS A 81 9.00 -13.06 -9.40
N ARG A 82 9.80 -12.13 -8.88
CA ARG A 82 10.72 -12.35 -7.75
C ARG A 82 9.94 -12.61 -6.45
N SER A 83 10.65 -13.02 -5.41
CA SER A 83 10.04 -13.17 -4.08
C SER A 83 9.40 -11.85 -3.61
N LEU A 84 8.38 -11.93 -2.75
CA LEU A 84 7.78 -10.70 -2.20
C LEU A 84 8.81 -9.88 -1.42
N GLU A 85 9.77 -10.52 -0.75
CA GLU A 85 10.87 -9.86 -0.06
C GLU A 85 11.70 -8.97 -0.99
N GLU A 86 12.20 -9.51 -2.09
CA GLU A 86 13.00 -8.76 -3.04
C GLU A 86 12.20 -7.62 -3.69
N ARG A 87 10.93 -7.88 -4.01
CA ARG A 87 10.03 -6.89 -4.62
C ARG A 87 9.72 -5.75 -3.65
N PHE A 88 9.46 -6.09 -2.38
CA PHE A 88 9.22 -5.10 -1.33
C PHE A 88 10.48 -4.32 -0.98
N GLY A 89 11.64 -4.97 -0.94
CA GLY A 89 12.94 -4.31 -0.73
C GLY A 89 13.26 -3.28 -1.81
N HIS A 90 13.06 -3.62 -3.09
CA HIS A 90 13.21 -2.68 -4.19
C HIS A 90 12.22 -1.50 -4.07
N TRP A 91 10.97 -1.79 -3.76
CA TRP A 91 9.94 -0.78 -3.53
C TRP A 91 10.31 0.20 -2.42
N LEU A 92 10.76 -0.30 -1.27
CA LEU A 92 11.23 0.54 -0.17
C LEU A 92 12.44 1.39 -0.58
N GLY A 93 13.36 0.84 -1.38
CA GLY A 93 14.50 1.59 -1.90
C GLY A 93 14.09 2.80 -2.73
N VAL A 94 13.11 2.63 -3.62
CA VAL A 94 12.57 3.73 -4.44
C VAL A 94 11.83 4.75 -3.58
N LEU A 95 10.98 4.30 -2.65
CA LEU A 95 10.30 5.21 -1.72
C LEU A 95 11.30 6.01 -0.88
N ALA A 96 12.38 5.39 -0.39
CA ALA A 96 13.40 6.07 0.39
C ALA A 96 14.16 7.11 -0.44
N ALA A 97 14.56 6.78 -1.67
CA ALA A 97 15.23 7.71 -2.57
C ALA A 97 14.37 8.95 -2.89
N GLN A 98 13.05 8.78 -2.88
CA GLN A 98 12.08 9.86 -3.14
C GLN A 98 11.52 10.49 -1.86
N SER A 99 12.09 10.20 -0.69
CA SER A 99 11.62 10.70 0.60
C SER A 99 10.14 10.39 0.88
N MET A 100 9.64 9.23 0.43
CA MET A 100 8.26 8.75 0.61
C MET A 100 8.16 7.47 1.44
N ALA A 101 9.26 7.03 2.05
CA ALA A 101 9.23 5.84 2.90
C ALA A 101 8.37 6.14 4.15
N SER A 102 7.17 5.59 4.16
CA SER A 102 6.23 5.58 5.28
C SER A 102 5.45 4.27 5.26
N TRP A 103 4.96 3.83 6.42
CA TRP A 103 4.20 2.59 6.53
C TRP A 103 2.93 2.56 5.65
N PRO A 104 2.09 3.62 5.63
CA PRO A 104 0.94 3.68 4.74
C PRO A 104 1.35 3.57 3.26
N MET A 105 2.32 4.40 2.82
CA MET A 105 2.76 4.42 1.43
C MET A 105 3.34 3.07 0.99
N ALA A 106 4.08 2.40 1.87
CA ALA A 106 4.70 1.12 1.57
C ALA A 106 3.69 -0.03 1.42
N THR A 107 2.54 0.03 2.11
CA THR A 107 1.66 -1.13 2.33
C THR A 107 0.25 -0.99 1.79
N ILE A 108 -0.18 0.23 1.43
CA ILE A 108 -1.53 0.47 0.92
C ILE A 108 -1.79 -0.23 -0.42
N TRP A 109 -0.82 -0.25 -1.35
CA TRP A 109 -1.05 -0.76 -2.71
C TRP A 109 -1.32 -2.27 -2.76
N PRO A 110 -0.53 -3.14 -2.09
CA PRO A 110 -0.86 -4.56 -2.01
C PRO A 110 -2.20 -4.80 -1.31
N PHE A 111 -2.54 -4.01 -0.28
CA PHE A 111 -3.84 -4.10 0.39
C PHE A 111 -5.00 -3.78 -0.55
N LEU A 112 -4.94 -2.65 -1.26
CA LEU A 112 -6.01 -2.25 -2.18
C LEU A 112 -6.23 -3.29 -3.28
N LEU A 113 -5.16 -3.89 -3.80
CA LEU A 113 -5.27 -4.90 -4.85
C LEU A 113 -5.72 -6.27 -4.30
N HIS A 114 -5.33 -6.62 -3.07
CA HIS A 114 -5.63 -7.92 -2.47
C HIS A 114 -6.04 -7.78 -0.98
N PRO A 115 -7.21 -7.21 -0.69
CA PRO A 115 -7.64 -6.89 0.68
C PRO A 115 -7.93 -8.11 1.55
N GLN A 116 -7.96 -9.30 0.95
CA GLN A 116 -8.09 -10.56 1.68
C GLN A 116 -6.74 -11.12 2.16
N ARG A 117 -5.63 -10.63 1.60
CA ARG A 117 -4.29 -11.20 1.78
C ARG A 117 -3.35 -10.27 2.53
N TYR A 118 -3.41 -8.98 2.26
CA TYR A 118 -2.49 -8.01 2.86
C TYR A 118 -3.25 -7.02 3.73
N PHE A 119 -2.60 -6.55 4.79
CA PHE A 119 -3.11 -5.54 5.69
C PHE A 119 -2.30 -4.24 5.54
N PRO A 120 -2.94 -3.06 5.43
CA PRO A 120 -2.23 -1.78 5.34
C PRO A 120 -1.77 -1.37 6.74
N VAL A 121 -0.50 -1.01 6.89
CA VAL A 121 0.09 -0.70 8.20
C VAL A 121 -0.06 0.79 8.47
N PHE A 122 -0.85 1.10 9.50
CA PHE A 122 -0.94 2.42 10.10
C PHE A 122 -0.40 2.32 11.53
N PRO A 123 0.81 2.83 11.82
CA PRO A 123 1.45 2.67 13.12
C PRO A 123 0.55 3.09 14.29
N ASP A 124 -0.16 4.22 14.17
CA ASP A 124 -1.03 4.73 15.23
C ASP A 124 -2.21 3.78 15.53
N GLN A 125 -2.76 3.13 14.50
CA GLN A 125 -3.86 2.19 14.65
C GLN A 125 -3.41 0.83 15.21
N LEU A 126 -2.15 0.46 14.96
CA LEU A 126 -1.58 -0.81 15.42
C LEU A 126 -0.82 -0.68 16.73
N LYS A 127 -0.57 0.53 17.22
CA LYS A 127 0.38 0.82 18.28
C LYS A 127 0.22 -0.07 19.51
N ILE A 128 -0.97 -0.14 20.10
CA ILE A 128 -1.22 -0.94 21.31
C ILE A 128 -0.89 -2.43 21.09
N HIS A 129 -1.26 -2.95 19.93
CA HIS A 129 -1.02 -4.36 19.58
C HIS A 129 0.45 -4.62 19.21
N ALA A 130 1.10 -3.67 18.52
CA ALA A 130 2.50 -3.74 18.14
C ALA A 130 3.41 -3.67 19.38
N ASP A 131 3.15 -2.73 20.30
CA ASP A 131 3.85 -2.58 21.57
C ASP A 131 3.75 -3.86 22.41
N SER A 132 2.53 -4.44 22.50
CA SER A 132 2.30 -5.71 23.22
C SER A 132 3.03 -6.91 22.59
N ALA A 133 3.33 -6.85 21.29
CA ALA A 133 4.05 -7.87 20.55
C ALA A 133 5.57 -7.59 20.45
N GLY A 134 6.06 -6.51 21.05
CA GLY A 134 7.47 -6.08 20.93
C GLY A 134 7.86 -5.65 19.51
N LEU A 135 6.89 -5.23 18.69
CA LEU A 135 7.10 -4.78 17.32
C LEU A 135 7.20 -3.25 17.27
N ASP A 136 8.38 -2.74 16.91
CA ASP A 136 8.58 -1.31 16.68
C ASP A 136 8.12 -0.90 15.28
N LEU A 137 7.07 -0.07 15.21
CA LEU A 137 6.56 0.54 13.97
C LEU A 137 6.86 2.05 13.89
N SER A 138 7.60 2.62 14.86
CA SER A 138 7.99 4.03 14.84
C SER A 138 9.11 4.32 13.84
N ALA A 139 9.91 3.30 13.52
CA ALA A 139 10.95 3.36 12.51
C ALA A 139 10.38 3.26 11.09
N GLN A 140 11.25 3.56 10.12
CA GLN A 140 11.00 3.35 8.69
C GLN A 140 10.63 1.88 8.39
N PRO A 141 9.77 1.60 7.40
CA PRO A 141 9.38 0.24 7.07
C PRO A 141 10.58 -0.62 6.68
N THR A 142 10.62 -1.85 7.18
CA THR A 142 11.60 -2.87 6.79
C THR A 142 10.89 -4.17 6.47
N TRP A 143 11.52 -5.06 5.71
CA TRP A 143 10.94 -6.36 5.41
C TRP A 143 10.62 -7.19 6.67
N PRO A 144 11.52 -7.35 7.66
CA PRO A 144 11.20 -8.09 8.88
C PRO A 144 10.02 -7.49 9.65
N ALA A 145 9.98 -6.16 9.80
CA ALA A 145 8.88 -5.49 10.48
C ALA A 145 7.56 -5.61 9.70
N TYR A 146 7.60 -5.58 8.36
CA TYR A 146 6.43 -5.82 7.53
C TYR A 146 5.89 -7.24 7.73
N VAL A 147 6.75 -8.27 7.71
CA VAL A 147 6.32 -9.64 7.96
C VAL A 147 5.71 -9.80 9.36
N ALA A 148 6.32 -9.19 10.38
CA ALA A 148 5.80 -9.21 11.74
C ALA A 148 4.43 -8.51 11.84
N SER A 149 4.25 -7.35 11.21
CA SER A 149 2.98 -6.62 11.22
C SER A 149 1.88 -7.39 10.48
N GLN A 150 2.18 -8.05 9.36
CA GLN A 150 1.21 -8.90 8.67
C GLN A 150 0.79 -10.09 9.55
N ARG A 151 1.73 -10.74 10.27
CA ARG A 151 1.40 -11.84 11.20
C ARG A 151 0.50 -11.36 12.34
N LEU A 152 0.83 -10.22 12.94
CA LEU A 152 0.01 -9.60 13.97
C LEU A 152 -1.41 -9.30 13.46
N ALA A 153 -1.53 -8.69 12.28
CA ALA A 153 -2.82 -8.42 11.66
C ALA A 153 -3.64 -9.70 11.42
N HIS A 154 -3.01 -10.79 10.95
CA HIS A 154 -3.68 -12.08 10.78
C HIS A 154 -4.20 -12.64 12.12
N GLN A 155 -3.40 -12.54 13.19
CA GLN A 155 -3.80 -12.98 14.52
C GLN A 155 -4.99 -12.17 15.04
N LEU A 156 -4.97 -10.84 14.88
CA LEU A 156 -6.07 -9.95 15.28
C LEU A 156 -7.35 -10.22 14.47
N LYS A 157 -7.23 -10.41 13.14
CA LYS A 157 -8.36 -10.76 12.28
C LYS A 157 -9.04 -12.05 12.78
N LYS A 158 -8.23 -13.07 13.09
CA LYS A 158 -8.71 -14.36 13.60
C LYS A 158 -9.32 -14.24 14.99
N SER A 159 -8.66 -13.55 15.92
CA SER A 159 -9.14 -13.44 17.31
C SER A 159 -10.45 -12.66 17.42
N ARG A 160 -10.71 -11.75 16.46
CA ARG A 160 -11.94 -10.96 16.37
C ARG A 160 -13.00 -11.58 15.44
N ASN A 161 -12.73 -12.78 14.89
CA ASN A 161 -13.62 -13.47 13.95
C ASN A 161 -14.09 -12.59 12.78
N LEU A 162 -13.15 -11.89 12.15
CA LEU A 162 -13.40 -11.00 11.02
C LEU A 162 -13.08 -11.69 9.69
N ASP A 163 -13.89 -11.44 8.66
CA ASP A 163 -13.74 -12.10 7.37
C ASP A 163 -12.58 -11.51 6.55
N SER A 164 -12.42 -10.18 6.57
CA SER A 164 -11.48 -9.45 5.71
C SER A 164 -10.53 -8.51 6.47
N PHE A 165 -9.44 -8.09 5.82
CA PHE A 165 -8.59 -7.02 6.39
C PHE A 165 -9.23 -5.63 6.30
N ILE A 166 -10.25 -5.45 5.46
CA ILE A 166 -11.08 -4.24 5.45
C ILE A 166 -11.84 -4.12 6.77
N ASP A 167 -12.40 -5.23 7.26
CA ASP A 167 -13.12 -5.25 8.54
C ASP A 167 -12.16 -5.08 9.72
N LEU A 168 -10.97 -5.67 9.66
CA LEU A 168 -9.95 -5.44 10.68
C LEU A 168 -9.53 -3.98 10.74
N HIS A 169 -9.22 -3.36 9.60
CA HIS A 169 -8.82 -1.96 9.55
C HIS A 169 -9.92 -1.04 10.10
N ARG A 170 -11.20 -1.33 9.78
CA ARG A 170 -12.34 -0.61 10.37
C ARG A 170 -12.38 -0.73 11.89
N ALA A 171 -12.20 -1.95 12.41
CA ALA A 171 -12.24 -2.23 13.84
C ALA A 171 -11.04 -1.68 14.63
N LEU A 172 -9.99 -1.21 13.94
CA LEU A 172 -8.83 -0.53 14.53
C LEU A 172 -8.91 1.00 14.35
N SER A 173 -9.82 1.49 13.51
CA SER A 173 -10.02 2.92 13.24
C SER A 173 -11.21 3.51 14.01
N SER A 174 -11.98 2.66 14.71
CA SER A 174 -13.11 3.01 15.57
C SER A 174 -12.68 3.21 17.02
#